data_AF-A0A539EIK8-F1
#
_entry.id   AF-A0A539EIK8-F1
#
_cell.length_a   1.000
_cell.length_b   1.000
_cell.length_c   1.000
_cell.angle_alpha   90.00
_cell.angle_beta   90.00
_cell.angle_gamma   90.00
#
_symmetry.space_group_name_H-M   'P 1'
#
loop_
_entity.id
_entity.type
_entity.pdbx_description
1 polymer ?
#
loop_
_entity_poly.entity_id
_entity_poly.type
_entity_poly.pdbx_seq_one_letter_code
_entity_poly.pdbx_strand_id
1 'polypeptide(L)'
;MRSKDVTIGSFKVSNARPLFYFAGTCSFESEELLARVGTTLKALFKKTRTNWALKCSFDKANRSSARSYRGQGMSKALEAFARVKKDLGVPMLTDIHEAAQAETVAKVCDVLQIPAFLSRQTDLLVAAGRTGRVINIKKGQFMA
;
A
#
# COMPACT_ATOMS: atom_id res chain seq x y z
N MET A 1 -24.00 -5.19 14.16
CA MET A 1 -23.57 -5.64 12.80
C MET A 1 -22.29 -6.44 12.95
N ARG A 2 -22.18 -7.64 12.35
CA ARG A 2 -20.97 -8.50 12.48
C ARG A 2 -19.81 -7.91 11.67
N SER A 3 -18.62 -7.85 12.24
CA SER A 3 -17.40 -7.42 11.53
C SER A 3 -17.06 -8.40 10.40
N LYS A 4 -16.67 -7.86 9.24
CA LYS A 4 -16.24 -8.66 8.08
C LYS A 4 -14.74 -8.90 8.14
N ASP A 5 -14.32 -10.14 7.90
CA ASP A 5 -12.92 -10.50 7.76
C ASP A 5 -12.43 -10.21 6.33
N VAL A 6 -11.25 -9.60 6.22
CA VAL A 6 -10.52 -9.37 4.97
C VAL A 6 -9.17 -10.09 5.06
N THR A 7 -8.81 -10.88 4.05
CA THR A 7 -7.52 -11.59 4.02
C THR A 7 -6.47 -10.75 3.31
N ILE A 8 -5.34 -10.48 3.98
CA ILE A 8 -4.16 -9.81 3.42
C ILE A 8 -2.99 -10.79 3.49
N GLY A 9 -2.56 -11.30 2.34
CA GLY A 9 -1.54 -12.35 2.29
C GLY A 9 -1.94 -13.57 3.12
N SER A 10 -1.21 -13.84 4.19
CA SER A 10 -1.41 -15.00 5.07
C SER A 10 -2.26 -14.73 6.32
N PHE A 11 -2.73 -13.49 6.56
CA PHE A 11 -3.49 -13.15 7.77
C PHE A 11 -4.85 -12.51 7.46
N LYS A 12 -5.75 -12.56 8.43
CA LYS A 12 -7.07 -11.93 8.38
C LYS A 12 -7.12 -10.69 9.27
N VAL A 13 -7.79 -9.66 8.79
CA VAL A 13 -8.04 -8.41 9.53
C VAL A 13 -9.53 -8.14 9.63
N SER A 14 -9.97 -7.64 10.79
CA SER A 14 -11.31 -7.11 11.01
C SER A 14 -11.35 -6.34 12.34
N ASN A 15 -12.42 -5.59 12.56
CA ASN A 15 -12.62 -4.83 13.81
C ASN A 15 -12.76 -5.73 15.06
N ALA A 16 -12.94 -7.05 14.88
CA ALA A 16 -13.03 -8.03 15.96
C ALA A 16 -11.73 -8.84 16.14
N ARG A 17 -10.67 -8.54 15.38
CA ARG A 17 -9.37 -9.22 15.44
C ARG A 17 -8.32 -8.33 16.11
N PRO A 18 -7.19 -8.91 16.58
CA PRO A 18 -6.08 -8.12 17.07
C PRO A 18 -5.64 -7.05 16.07
N LEU A 19 -5.14 -5.94 16.62
CA LEU A 19 -4.63 -4.83 15.82
C LEU A 19 -3.53 -5.29 14.86
N PHE A 20 -3.53 -4.71 13.67
CA PHE A 20 -2.51 -4.91 12.64
C PHE A 20 -2.04 -3.55 12.11
N TYR A 21 -0.90 -3.53 11.42
CA TYR A 21 -0.30 -2.28 10.96
C TYR A 21 -0.01 -2.27 9.46
N PHE A 22 -0.28 -1.14 8.81
CA PHE A 22 0.42 -0.75 7.59
C PHE A 22 1.57 0.17 7.98
N ALA A 23 2.81 -0.20 7.69
CA ALA A 23 3.99 0.55 8.12
C ALA A 23 5.08 0.55 7.04
N GLY A 24 5.85 1.63 6.94
CA GLY A 24 6.92 1.76 5.97
C GLY A 24 7.24 3.22 5.67
N THR A 25 7.76 3.51 4.47
CA THR A 25 8.18 4.86 4.08
C THR A 25 7.06 5.63 3.38
N CYS A 26 7.17 6.96 3.39
CA CYS A 26 6.19 7.82 2.72
C CYS A 26 6.26 7.67 1.20
N SER A 27 7.47 7.70 0.63
CA SER A 27 7.78 7.59 -0.79
C SER A 27 8.91 6.60 -1.03
N PHE A 28 9.00 6.09 -2.25
CA PHE A 28 10.11 5.26 -2.70
C PHE A 28 11.30 6.13 -3.08
N GLU A 29 12.30 6.17 -2.21
CA GLU A 29 13.56 6.92 -2.41
C GLU A 29 14.70 6.04 -2.90
N SER A 30 14.79 4.79 -2.44
CA SER A 30 15.74 3.79 -2.93
C SER A 30 15.32 2.39 -2.46
N GLU A 31 15.82 1.34 -3.13
CA GLU A 31 15.56 -0.05 -2.73
C GLU A 31 16.25 -0.38 -1.41
N GLU A 32 17.47 0.12 -1.22
CA GLU A 32 18.26 -0.06 0.00
C GLU A 32 17.54 0.53 1.22
N LEU A 33 16.96 1.73 1.07
CA LEU A 33 16.20 2.36 2.14
C LEU A 33 14.95 1.55 2.48
N LEU A 34 14.19 1.14 1.45
CA LEU A 34 12.97 0.36 1.64
C LEU A 34 13.28 -0.99 2.32
N ALA A 35 14.31 -1.68 1.87
CA ALA A 35 14.77 -2.95 2.43
C ALA A 35 15.23 -2.79 3.88
N ARG A 36 16.01 -1.74 4.18
CA ARG A 36 16.46 -1.43 5.55
C ARG A 36 15.30 -1.17 6.49
N VAL A 37 14.35 -0.31 6.09
CA VAL A 37 13.16 -0.01 6.89
C VAL A 37 12.31 -1.26 7.08
N GLY A 38 12.05 -2.01 6.01
CA GLY A 38 11.25 -3.23 6.06
C GLY A 38 11.88 -4.32 6.94
N THR A 39 13.21 -4.48 6.91
CA THR A 39 13.93 -5.42 7.78
C THR A 39 13.80 -5.05 9.25
N THR A 40 13.97 -3.76 9.58
CA THR A 40 13.80 -3.25 10.94
C THR A 40 12.38 -3.46 11.45
N LEU A 41 11.37 -3.15 10.64
CA LEU A 41 9.96 -3.37 10.98
C LEU A 41 9.65 -4.86 11.16
N LYS A 42 10.18 -5.73 10.29
CA LYS A 42 10.02 -7.19 10.41
C LYS A 42 10.55 -7.70 11.75
N ALA A 43 11.73 -7.24 12.16
CA ALA A 43 12.31 -7.61 13.45
C ALA A 43 11.46 -7.11 14.63
N LEU A 44 10.92 -5.90 14.55
CA LEU A 44 10.06 -5.31 15.58
C LEU A 44 8.74 -6.09 15.72
N PHE A 45 8.00 -6.26 14.62
CA PHE A 45 6.71 -6.93 14.65
C PHE A 45 6.80 -8.44 14.92
N LYS A 46 7.96 -9.07 14.63
CA LYS A 46 8.25 -10.44 15.06
C LYS A 46 8.28 -10.55 16.59
N LYS A 47 8.88 -9.59 17.29
CA LYS A 47 8.93 -9.57 18.77
C LYS A 47 7.54 -9.43 19.39
N THR A 48 6.68 -8.60 18.80
CA THR A 48 5.32 -8.35 19.28
C THR A 48 4.27 -9.30 18.70
N ARG A 49 4.68 -10.25 17.83
CA ARG A 49 3.79 -11.19 17.12
C ARG A 49 2.60 -10.51 16.44
N THR A 50 2.84 -9.31 15.92
CA THR A 50 1.79 -8.44 15.37
C THR A 50 1.77 -8.53 13.85
N ASN A 51 0.58 -8.70 13.27
CA ASN A 51 0.43 -8.71 11.82
C ASN A 51 0.69 -7.32 11.23
N TRP A 52 1.36 -7.28 10.08
CA TRP A 52 1.62 -6.03 9.40
C TRP A 52 1.85 -6.24 7.91
N ALA A 53 1.78 -5.15 7.15
CA ALA A 53 2.13 -5.09 5.75
C ALA A 53 3.00 -3.85 5.48
N LEU A 54 3.99 -4.01 4.60
CA LEU A 54 4.91 -2.95 4.22
C LEU A 54 4.17 -1.94 3.33
N LYS A 55 4.37 -0.66 3.60
CA LYS A 55 3.78 0.44 2.82
C LYS A 55 4.86 1.31 2.21
N CYS A 56 4.71 1.63 0.92
CA CYS A 56 5.53 2.65 0.25
C CYS A 56 4.76 3.23 -0.96
N SER A 57 4.92 4.52 -1.26
CA SER A 57 4.31 5.15 -2.44
C SER A 57 5.34 5.27 -3.57
N PHE A 58 4.99 4.88 -4.79
CA PHE A 58 5.87 5.07 -5.96
C PHE A 58 5.79 6.47 -6.56
N ASP A 59 4.67 7.18 -6.34
CA ASP A 59 4.43 8.54 -6.82
C ASP A 59 3.78 9.41 -5.73
N LYS A 60 4.10 10.70 -5.71
CA LYS A 60 3.47 11.74 -4.90
C LYS A 60 2.70 12.69 -5.83
N ALA A 61 1.50 12.31 -6.23
CA ALA A 61 0.73 13.05 -7.24
C ALA A 61 0.09 14.36 -6.76
N ASN A 62 0.31 14.76 -5.50
CA ASN A 62 -0.35 15.89 -4.85
C ASN A 62 0.66 16.90 -4.26
N ARG A 63 1.81 17.08 -4.92
CA ARG A 63 2.79 18.11 -4.55
C ARG A 63 2.30 19.49 -4.99
N SER A 64 2.62 20.52 -4.22
CA SER A 64 2.24 21.91 -4.52
C SER A 64 2.98 22.50 -5.73
N SER A 65 4.05 21.85 -6.21
CA SER A 65 4.83 22.29 -7.37
C SER A 65 5.16 21.11 -8.27
N ALA A 66 5.00 21.30 -9.58
CA ALA A 66 5.34 20.31 -10.61
C ALA A 66 6.84 19.94 -10.64
N ARG A 67 7.72 20.82 -10.14
CA ARG A 67 9.18 20.58 -10.06
C ARG A 67 9.59 19.79 -8.82
N SER A 68 8.66 19.53 -7.91
CA SER A 68 8.96 18.77 -6.70
C SER A 68 9.29 17.32 -7.02
N TYR A 69 10.19 16.72 -6.25
CA TYR A 69 10.42 15.27 -6.30
C TYR A 69 9.10 14.51 -6.09
N ARG A 70 8.84 13.52 -6.93
CA ARG A 70 7.60 12.73 -6.88
C ARG A 70 7.81 11.25 -6.60
N GLY A 71 9.06 10.78 -6.58
CA GLY A 71 9.39 9.36 -6.56
C GLY A 71 10.23 8.99 -7.79
N GLN A 72 10.72 7.76 -7.83
CA GLN A 72 11.52 7.27 -8.96
C GLN A 72 10.68 6.71 -10.13
N GLY A 73 9.35 6.90 -10.10
CA GLY A 73 8.42 6.38 -11.11
C GLY A 73 7.93 4.96 -10.81
N MET A 74 6.81 4.59 -11.45
CA MET A 74 6.07 3.36 -11.15
C MET A 74 6.88 2.09 -11.47
N SER A 75 7.47 1.97 -12.67
CA SER A 75 8.16 0.74 -13.09
C SER A 75 9.29 0.36 -12.12
N LYS A 76 10.22 1.29 -11.88
CA LYS A 76 11.38 1.07 -11.01
C LYS A 76 10.96 0.76 -9.56
N ALA A 77 9.94 1.45 -9.06
CA ALA A 77 9.42 1.19 -7.73
C ALA A 77 8.78 -0.20 -7.62
N LEU A 78 7.97 -0.61 -8.60
CA LEU A 78 7.31 -1.91 -8.59
C LEU A 78 8.30 -3.08 -8.66
N GLU A 79 9.38 -2.95 -9.43
CA GLU A 79 10.47 -3.93 -9.43
C GLU A 79 11.12 -4.07 -8.04
N ALA A 80 11.45 -2.95 -7.40
CA ALA A 80 12.01 -2.95 -6.05
C ALA A 80 11.01 -3.50 -5.01
N PHE A 81 9.73 -3.14 -5.13
CA PHE A 81 8.68 -3.63 -4.25
C PHE A 81 8.54 -5.15 -4.36
N ALA A 82 8.61 -5.71 -5.58
CA ALA A 82 8.55 -7.15 -5.79
C ALA A 82 9.72 -7.89 -5.11
N ARG A 83 10.95 -7.37 -5.25
CA ARG A 83 12.14 -7.92 -4.60
C ARG A 83 12.05 -7.84 -3.08
N VAL A 84 11.82 -6.65 -2.54
CA VAL A 84 11.73 -6.44 -1.08
C VAL A 84 10.59 -7.24 -0.46
N LYS A 85 9.43 -7.30 -1.12
CA LYS A 85 8.30 -8.15 -0.69
C LYS A 85 8.70 -9.61 -0.61
N LYS A 86 9.38 -10.13 -1.64
CA LYS A 86 9.84 -11.53 -1.70
C LYS A 86 10.84 -11.82 -0.58
N ASP A 87 11.84 -10.97 -0.41
CA ASP A 87 12.92 -11.17 0.58
C ASP A 87 12.42 -11.08 2.02
N LEU A 88 11.50 -10.14 2.27
CA LEU A 88 10.89 -9.98 3.59
C LEU A 88 9.76 -10.97 3.84
N GLY A 89 9.12 -11.52 2.81
CA GLY A 89 7.97 -12.41 2.96
C GLY A 89 6.79 -11.73 3.66
N VAL A 90 6.56 -10.44 3.38
CA VAL A 90 5.48 -9.63 3.99
C VAL A 90 4.61 -8.99 2.91
N PRO A 91 3.30 -8.80 3.14
CA PRO A 91 2.44 -8.18 2.14
C PRO A 91 2.84 -6.72 1.86
N MET A 92 2.58 -6.25 0.65
CA MET A 92 2.91 -4.91 0.18
C MET A 92 1.66 -4.08 -0.14
N LEU A 93 1.65 -2.84 0.35
CA LEU A 93 0.64 -1.83 0.06
C LEU A 93 1.27 -0.63 -0.65
N THR A 94 0.63 -0.17 -1.72
CA THR A 94 0.94 1.12 -2.35
C THR A 94 -0.34 1.84 -2.79
N ASP A 95 -0.26 3.14 -3.01
CA ASP A 95 -1.37 3.95 -3.53
C ASP A 95 -1.32 4.08 -5.05
N ILE A 96 -2.51 4.06 -5.66
CA ILE A 96 -2.72 4.36 -7.08
C ILE A 96 -3.46 5.69 -7.23
N HIS A 97 -3.12 6.44 -8.26
CA HIS A 97 -3.65 7.78 -8.54
C HIS A 97 -4.51 7.82 -9.81
N GLU A 98 -4.36 6.82 -10.68
CA GLU A 98 -5.07 6.71 -11.95
C GLU A 98 -5.57 5.28 -12.17
N ALA A 99 -6.72 5.13 -12.84
CA ALA A 99 -7.34 3.82 -13.10
C ALA A 99 -6.42 2.86 -13.86
N ALA A 100 -5.65 3.38 -14.82
CA ALA A 100 -4.71 2.60 -15.64
C ALA A 100 -3.56 1.96 -14.83
N GLN A 101 -3.28 2.48 -13.62
CA GLN A 101 -2.23 1.93 -12.76
C GLN A 101 -2.67 0.65 -12.05
N ALA A 102 -3.98 0.43 -11.88
CA ALA A 102 -4.53 -0.57 -10.98
C ALA A 102 -4.05 -2.00 -11.32
N GLU A 103 -4.18 -2.41 -12.58
CA GLU A 103 -3.82 -3.77 -13.00
C GLU A 103 -2.32 -4.05 -12.81
N THR A 104 -1.45 -3.13 -13.27
CA THR A 104 0.00 -3.28 -13.18
C THR A 104 0.47 -3.31 -11.73
N VAL A 105 -0.05 -2.42 -10.88
CA VAL A 105 0.29 -2.39 -9.46
C VAL A 105 -0.23 -3.64 -8.74
N ALA A 106 -1.41 -4.13 -9.09
CA ALA A 106 -1.99 -5.36 -8.53
C ALA A 106 -1.19 -6.63 -8.85
N LYS A 107 -0.35 -6.64 -9.89
CA LYS A 107 0.55 -7.78 -10.16
C LYS A 107 1.62 -7.92 -9.07
N VAL A 108 1.96 -6.83 -8.37
CA VAL A 108 3.02 -6.80 -7.36
C VAL A 108 2.46 -6.66 -5.93
N CYS A 109 1.55 -5.71 -5.72
CA CYS A 109 1.05 -5.35 -4.39
C CYS A 109 -0.19 -6.17 -4.00
N ASP A 110 -0.31 -6.48 -2.71
CA ASP A 110 -1.44 -7.22 -2.13
C ASP A 110 -2.60 -6.30 -1.78
N VAL A 111 -2.28 -5.03 -1.49
CA VAL A 111 -3.24 -4.00 -1.13
C VAL A 111 -3.06 -2.77 -2.02
N LEU A 112 -4.14 -2.29 -2.62
CA LEU A 112 -4.19 -1.03 -3.36
C LEU A 112 -4.83 0.03 -2.48
N GLN A 113 -4.15 1.16 -2.29
CA GLN A 113 -4.67 2.27 -1.51
C GLN A 113 -5.24 3.36 -2.42
N ILE A 114 -6.44 3.82 -2.08
CA ILE A 114 -7.09 4.97 -2.73
C ILE A 114 -6.79 6.22 -1.90
N PRO A 115 -6.11 7.23 -2.46
CA PRO A 115 -5.85 8.49 -1.77
C PRO A 115 -7.14 9.20 -1.35
N ALA A 116 -7.08 9.95 -0.25
CA ALA A 116 -8.26 10.61 0.34
C ALA A 116 -8.97 11.53 -0.66
N PHE A 117 -8.21 12.29 -1.45
CA PHE A 117 -8.75 13.21 -2.47
C PHE A 117 -9.41 12.49 -3.65
N LEU A 118 -9.12 11.20 -3.83
CA LEU A 118 -9.63 10.37 -4.93
C LEU A 118 -10.68 9.35 -4.46
N SER A 119 -11.09 9.42 -3.18
CA SER A 119 -11.97 8.44 -2.53
C SER A 119 -13.39 8.34 -3.12
N ARG A 120 -13.77 9.26 -4.02
CA ARG A 120 -15.06 9.27 -4.73
C ARG A 120 -14.92 9.19 -6.26
N GLN A 121 -13.73 8.88 -6.79
CA GLN A 121 -13.51 8.74 -8.22
C GLN A 121 -13.96 7.35 -8.69
N THR A 122 -15.18 7.25 -9.22
CA THR A 122 -15.84 5.98 -9.57
C THR A 122 -14.95 5.10 -10.46
N ASP A 123 -14.37 5.66 -11.52
CA ASP A 123 -13.55 4.88 -12.46
C ASP A 123 -12.32 4.28 -11.80
N LEU A 124 -11.67 5.04 -10.90
CA LEU A 124 -10.54 4.55 -10.11
C LEU A 124 -10.98 3.43 -9.16
N LEU A 125 -12.10 3.60 -8.47
CA LEU A 125 -12.64 2.60 -7.53
C LEU A 125 -13.04 1.30 -8.24
N VAL A 126 -13.70 1.42 -9.40
CA VAL A 126 -14.07 0.27 -10.25
C VAL A 126 -12.83 -0.44 -10.76
N ALA A 127 -11.84 0.30 -11.28
CA ALA A 127 -10.58 -0.28 -11.74
C ALA A 127 -9.85 -1.01 -10.61
N ALA A 128 -9.76 -0.40 -9.42
CA ALA A 128 -9.16 -1.02 -8.25
C ALA A 128 -9.90 -2.30 -7.83
N GLY A 129 -11.24 -2.24 -7.74
CA GLY A 129 -12.07 -3.39 -7.37
C GLY A 129 -11.96 -4.57 -8.35
N ARG A 130 -11.84 -4.30 -9.66
CA ARG A 130 -11.66 -5.33 -10.70
C ARG A 130 -10.35 -6.11 -10.57
N THR A 131 -9.36 -5.58 -9.86
CA THR A 131 -8.08 -6.29 -9.65
C THR A 131 -8.18 -7.49 -8.71
N GLY A 132 -9.25 -7.58 -7.90
CA GLY A 132 -9.40 -8.61 -6.87
C GLY A 132 -8.43 -8.47 -5.68
N ARG A 133 -7.61 -7.41 -5.63
CA ARG A 133 -6.76 -7.09 -4.48
C ARG A 133 -7.55 -6.45 -3.35
N VAL A 134 -6.98 -6.46 -2.15
CA VAL A 134 -7.56 -5.73 -1.02
C VAL A 134 -7.47 -4.23 -1.30
N ILE A 135 -8.54 -3.49 -1.00
CA ILE A 135 -8.59 -2.05 -1.21
C ILE A 135 -8.57 -1.32 0.14
N ASN A 136 -7.58 -0.44 0.32
CA ASN A 136 -7.50 0.46 1.47
C ASN A 136 -7.98 1.86 1.06
N ILE A 137 -9.21 2.23 1.44
CA ILE A 137 -9.77 3.54 1.10
C ILE A 137 -9.44 4.54 2.21
N LYS A 138 -8.65 5.56 1.89
CA LYS A 138 -8.51 6.69 2.81
C LYS A 138 -9.77 7.53 2.75
N LYS A 139 -10.47 7.67 3.89
CA LYS A 139 -11.65 8.54 3.99
C LYS A 139 -11.24 9.97 3.63
N GLY A 140 -11.92 10.56 2.63
CA GLY A 140 -11.75 11.97 2.30
C GLY A 140 -12.06 12.84 3.52
N GLN A 141 -11.20 13.80 3.85
CA GLN A 141 -11.43 14.69 4.99
C GLN A 141 -12.69 15.56 4.81
N PHE A 142 -13.14 15.73 3.56
CA PHE A 142 -14.37 16.42 3.18
C PHE A 142 -15.61 15.52 3.17
N MET A 143 -15.48 14.23 3.51
CA MET A 143 -16.60 13.31 3.60
C MET A 143 -17.17 13.32 5.02
N ALA A 144 -18.48 13.55 5.11
CA ALA A 144 -19.27 13.39 6.34
C ALA A 144 -19.23 11.94 6.83
#